data_AF-A0A9N9JUK0-F1
#
_entry.id   AF-A0A9N9JUK0-F1
#
_cell.length_a   1.000
_cell.length_b   1.000
_cell.length_c   1.000
_cell.angle_alpha   90.00
_cell.angle_beta   90.00
_cell.angle_gamma   90.00
#
_symmetry.space_group_name_H-M   'P 1'
#
loop_
_entity.id
_entity.type
_entity.pdbx_description
1 polymer ?
#
loop_
_entity_poly.entity_id
_entity_poly.type
_entity_poly.pdbx_seq_one_letter_code
_entity_poly.pdbx_strand_id
1 'polypeptide(L)'
;MPDLDIAPSTTDINLCRKNLVIFNQLITEYPLGFAMGEINTALKEAVEKGCNVSPPTVVILEAGPAPNSNLAVHKTCEMYIEDLKLNQGDSLDIVCDEAIFYRLTDYSNN
;
A
#
# COMPACT_ATOMS: atom_id res chain seq x y z
N MET A 1 -3.65 3.84 -28.83
CA MET A 1 -3.57 3.89 -27.35
C MET A 1 -4.73 4.76 -26.90
N PRO A 2 -5.79 4.20 -26.31
CA PRO A 2 -6.75 5.04 -25.60
C PRO A 2 -6.17 5.35 -24.22
N ASP A 3 -6.18 6.62 -23.84
CA ASP A 3 -5.95 7.02 -22.46
C ASP A 3 -6.95 6.25 -21.59
N LEU A 4 -6.44 5.43 -20.68
CA LEU A 4 -7.24 4.79 -19.66
C LEU A 4 -7.72 5.91 -18.73
N ASP A 5 -8.96 6.34 -18.92
CA ASP A 5 -9.65 7.20 -17.96
C ASP A 5 -9.93 6.34 -16.73
N ILE A 6 -8.92 6.21 -15.86
CA ILE A 6 -9.04 5.44 -14.62
C ILE A 6 -10.01 6.20 -13.75
N ALA A 7 -11.24 5.71 -13.65
CA ALA A 7 -12.22 6.21 -12.71
C ALA A 7 -11.56 6.30 -11.33
N PRO A 8 -11.67 7.44 -10.62
CA PRO A 8 -11.01 7.62 -9.33
C PRO A 8 -11.44 6.49 -8.39
N SER A 9 -10.46 5.94 -7.66
CA SER A 9 -10.73 4.80 -6.78
C SER A 9 -11.80 5.18 -5.75
N THR A 10 -12.54 4.20 -5.24
CA THR A 10 -13.52 4.42 -4.16
C THR A 10 -12.89 5.15 -2.96
N THR A 11 -11.59 4.93 -2.72
CA THR A 11 -10.79 5.61 -1.70
C THR A 11 -10.64 7.11 -2.00
N ASP A 12 -10.36 7.49 -3.25
CA ASP A 12 -10.20 8.88 -3.68
C ASP A 12 -11.51 9.66 -3.54
N ILE A 13 -12.64 9.04 -3.88
CA ILE A 13 -13.97 9.65 -3.75
C ILE A 13 -14.30 9.92 -2.26
N ASN A 14 -13.97 8.98 -1.38
CA ASN A 14 -14.23 9.12 0.05
C ASN A 14 -13.35 10.19 0.70
N LEU A 15 -12.09 10.31 0.26
CA LEU A 15 -11.19 11.38 0.70
C LEU A 15 -11.71 12.75 0.27
N CYS A 16 -12.13 12.89 -0.99
CA CYS A 16 -12.73 14.13 -1.51
C CYS A 16 -13.98 14.54 -0.72
N ARG A 17 -14.84 13.59 -0.35
CA ARG A 17 -16.01 13.87 0.50
C ARG A 17 -15.62 14.37 1.89
N LYS A 18 -14.65 13.73 2.54
CA LYS A 18 -14.13 14.19 3.85
C LYS A 18 -13.58 15.62 3.77
N ASN A 19 -12.78 15.91 2.76
CA ASN A 19 -12.19 17.24 2.54
C ASN A 19 -13.26 18.32 2.32
N LEU A 20 -14.33 18.00 1.57
CA LEU A 20 -15.44 18.93 1.35
C LEU A 20 -16.21 19.26 2.64
N VAL A 21 -16.41 18.27 3.52
CA VAL A 21 -17.05 18.48 4.82
C VAL A 21 -16.23 19.42 5.70
N ILE A 22 -14.91 19.21 5.78
CA ILE A 22 -14.00 20.06 6.55
C ILE A 22 -14.04 21.50 6.04
N PHE A 23 -14.00 21.69 4.72
CA PHE A 23 -14.04 23.02 4.11
C PHE A 23 -15.35 23.77 4.43
N ASN A 24 -16.50 23.09 4.35
CA ASN A 24 -17.79 23.68 4.69
C ASN A 24 -17.89 24.06 6.18
N GLN A 25 -17.27 23.26 7.06
CA GLN A 25 -17.23 23.56 8.48
C GLN A 25 -16.38 24.82 8.76
N LEU A 26 -15.23 24.96 8.12
CA LEU A 26 -14.38 26.16 8.23
C LEU A 26 -15.09 27.43 7.73
N ILE A 27 -15.85 27.35 6.63
CA ILE A 27 -16.68 28.48 6.14
C ILE A 27 -17.71 28.90 7.19
N THR A 28 -18.29 27.93 7.89
CA THR A 28 -19.34 28.18 8.88
C THR A 28 -18.77 28.78 10.16
N GLU A 29 -17.62 28.28 10.62
CA GLU A 29 -16.95 28.75 11.84
C GLU A 29 -16.25 30.10 11.67
N TYR A 30 -15.79 30.42 10.45
CA TYR A 30 -15.08 31.66 10.12
C TYR A 30 -15.77 32.43 8.97
N PRO A 31 -16.95 33.04 9.21
CA PRO A 31 -17.73 33.71 8.18
C PRO A 31 -17.07 34.97 7.60
N LEU A 32 -16.05 35.50 8.28
CA LEU A 32 -15.22 36.62 7.80
C LEU A 32 -14.00 36.14 6.97
N GLY A 33 -13.90 34.82 6.73
CA GLY A 33 -12.80 34.18 6.03
C GLY A 33 -11.81 33.52 6.98
N PHE A 34 -11.05 32.57 6.45
CA PHE A 34 -9.96 31.86 7.12
C PHE A 34 -8.69 31.94 6.27
N ALA A 35 -7.53 31.96 6.92
CA ALA A 35 -6.24 31.95 6.27
C ALA A 35 -5.89 30.55 5.76
N MET A 36 -5.06 30.48 4.71
CA MET A 36 -4.58 29.20 4.14
C MET A 36 -3.90 28.29 5.19
N GLY A 37 -3.26 28.88 6.21
CA GLY A 37 -2.64 28.15 7.31
C GLY A 37 -3.65 27.41 8.20
N GLU A 38 -4.87 27.94 8.33
CA GLU A 38 -5.96 27.35 9.12
C GLU A 38 -6.56 26.15 8.38
N ILE A 39 -6.74 26.26 7.06
CA ILE A 39 -7.16 25.13 6.19
C ILE A 39 -6.17 23.97 6.29
N ASN A 40 -4.87 24.26 6.17
CA ASN A 40 -3.84 23.23 6.18
C ASN A 40 -3.78 22.52 7.54
N THR A 41 -3.99 23.25 8.64
CA THR A 41 -4.05 22.68 9.98
C THR A 41 -5.27 21.77 10.14
N ALA A 42 -6.46 22.25 9.78
CA ALA A 42 -7.70 21.47 9.87
C ALA A 42 -7.67 20.21 8.98
N LEU A 43 -7.13 20.30 7.76
CA LEU A 43 -6.94 19.14 6.90
C LEU A 43 -5.94 18.14 7.50
N LYS A 44 -4.82 18.59 8.06
CA LYS A 44 -3.85 17.71 8.71
C LYS A 44 -4.40 17.01 9.94
N GLU A 45 -5.33 17.63 10.66
CA GLU A 45 -5.98 17.03 11.83
C GLU A 45 -7.07 16.02 11.44
N ALA A 46 -7.77 16.26 10.33
CA ALA A 46 -8.87 15.42 9.88
C ALA A 46 -8.45 14.29 8.92
N VAL A 47 -7.30 14.43 8.24
CA VAL A 47 -6.68 13.33 7.51
C VAL A 47 -6.04 12.39 8.53
N GLU A 48 -6.46 11.13 8.48
CA GLU A 48 -5.92 10.06 9.30
C GLU A 48 -4.40 9.99 9.10
N LYS A 49 -3.64 10.32 10.15
CA LYS A 49 -2.18 10.41 10.05
C LYS A 49 -1.60 9.00 10.06
N GLY A 50 -1.07 8.60 8.90
CA GLY A 50 -0.38 7.32 8.72
C GLY A 50 -1.34 6.14 8.59
N CYS A 51 -0.77 4.94 8.53
CA CYS A 51 -1.56 3.72 8.64
C CYS A 51 -1.89 3.52 10.12
N ASN A 52 -3.17 3.58 10.50
CA ASN A 52 -3.67 3.20 11.83
C ASN A 52 -3.58 1.68 12.09
N VAL A 53 -2.52 1.06 11.59
CA VAL A 53 -2.20 -0.35 11.79
C VAL A 53 -1.10 -0.42 12.83
N SER A 54 -1.08 -1.51 13.60
CA SER A 54 0.06 -1.80 14.46
C SER A 54 1.36 -1.72 13.65
N PRO A 55 2.45 -1.16 14.22
CA PRO A 55 3.75 -1.19 13.55
C PRO A 55 4.03 -2.59 13.02
N PRO A 56 4.38 -2.74 11.73
CA PRO A 56 4.61 -4.06 11.17
C PRO A 56 5.82 -4.70 11.86
N THR A 57 5.73 -5.99 12.14
CA THR A 57 6.91 -6.77 12.52
C THR A 57 7.78 -6.91 11.27
N VAL A 58 8.90 -6.19 11.25
CA VAL A 58 9.88 -6.30 10.17
C VAL A 58 10.85 -7.43 10.51
N VAL A 59 10.85 -8.48 9.69
CA VAL A 59 11.83 -9.56 9.76
C VAL A 59 12.75 -9.43 8.54
N ILE A 60 14.06 -9.33 8.78
CA ILE A 60 15.07 -9.37 7.72
C ILE A 60 15.55 -10.82 7.65
N LEU A 61 15.23 -11.50 6.55
CA LEU A 61 15.61 -12.90 6.32
C LEU A 61 17.04 -13.00 5.79
N GLU A 62 17.63 -14.19 5.90
CA GLU A 62 18.98 -14.44 5.38
C GLU A 62 19.01 -14.24 3.85
N ALA A 63 20.11 -13.69 3.35
CA ALA A 63 20.27 -13.45 1.92
C ALA A 63 20.39 -14.78 1.16
N GLY A 64 19.38 -15.08 0.33
CA GLY A 64 19.44 -16.17 -0.63
C GLY A 64 20.32 -15.87 -1.86
N PRO A 65 20.41 -16.82 -2.81
CA PRO A 65 21.06 -16.60 -4.09
C PRO A 65 20.45 -15.42 -4.86
N ALA A 66 21.24 -14.74 -5.68
CA ALA A 66 20.74 -13.67 -6.53
C ALA A 66 19.56 -14.17 -7.41
N PRO A 67 18.44 -13.43 -7.50
CA PRO A 67 17.23 -13.86 -8.21
C PRO A 67 17.36 -13.69 -9.74
N ASN A 68 18.46 -14.19 -10.31
CA ASN A 68 18.80 -14.06 -11.72
C ASN A 68 18.22 -15.18 -12.61
N SER A 69 17.60 -16.19 -12.00
CA SER A 69 17.04 -17.36 -12.67
C SER A 69 15.73 -17.79 -12.00
N ASN A 70 14.87 -18.51 -12.73
CA ASN A 70 13.62 -19.05 -12.18
C ASN A 70 13.90 -19.90 -10.94
N LEU A 71 14.88 -20.81 -11.02
CA LEU A 71 15.27 -21.67 -9.89
C LEU A 71 15.69 -20.88 -8.64
N ALA A 72 16.45 -19.80 -8.81
CA ALA A 72 16.85 -18.95 -7.68
C ALA A 72 15.64 -18.25 -7.04
N VAL A 73 14.71 -17.77 -7.87
CA VAL A 73 13.46 -17.16 -7.40
C VAL A 73 12.60 -18.18 -6.66
N HIS A 74 12.44 -19.39 -7.20
CA HIS A 74 11.66 -20.47 -6.59
C HIS A 74 12.22 -20.90 -5.23
N LYS A 75 13.54 -21.09 -5.13
CA LYS A 75 14.21 -21.38 -3.85
C LYS A 75 14.05 -20.27 -2.82
N THR A 76 14.01 -19.01 -3.27
CA THR A 76 13.78 -17.88 -2.36
C THR A 76 12.36 -17.92 -1.79
N CYS A 77 11.36 -18.32 -2.59
CA CYS A 77 10.00 -18.54 -2.09
C CYS A 77 9.93 -19.67 -1.06
N GLU A 78 10.63 -20.79 -1.31
CA GLU A 78 10.73 -21.90 -0.35
C GLU A 78 11.32 -21.43 0.99
N MET A 79 12.42 -20.65 0.94
CA MET A 79 13.01 -20.05 2.14
C MET A 79 12.02 -19.16 2.90
N TYR A 80 11.23 -18.33 2.21
CA TYR A 80 10.22 -17.49 2.85
C TYR A 80 9.11 -18.31 3.50
N ILE A 81 8.66 -19.40 2.88
CA ILE A 81 7.67 -20.31 3.44
C ILE A 81 8.19 -20.97 4.72
N GLU A 82 9.44 -21.44 4.71
CA GLU A 82 10.10 -22.08 5.85
C GLU A 82 10.33 -21.09 7.01
N ASP A 83 10.90 -19.92 6.71
CA ASP A 83 11.24 -18.90 7.71
C ASP A 83 10.00 -18.29 8.38
N LEU A 84 8.94 -18.05 7.59
CA LEU A 84 7.66 -17.55 8.10
C LEU A 84 6.76 -18.65 8.66
N LYS A 85 7.17 -19.93 8.55
CA LYS A 85 6.43 -21.11 9.02
C LYS A 85 5.01 -21.18 8.45
N LEU A 86 4.88 -20.89 7.16
CA LEU A 86 3.60 -20.91 6.46
C LEU A 86 3.15 -22.36 6.23
N ASN A 87 1.86 -22.61 6.42
CA ASN A 87 1.23 -23.91 6.21
C ASN A 87 0.46 -23.93 4.88
N GLN A 88 0.01 -25.13 4.50
CA GLN A 88 -0.83 -25.28 3.32
C GLN A 88 -2.13 -24.47 3.47
N GLY A 89 -2.36 -23.55 2.53
CA GLY A 89 -3.50 -22.63 2.55
C GLY A 89 -3.18 -21.22 3.05
N ASP A 90 -2.01 -21.02 3.66
CA ASP A 90 -1.53 -19.68 4.01
C ASP A 90 -1.07 -18.92 2.75
N SER A 91 -1.29 -17.61 2.73
CA SER A 91 -0.90 -16.74 1.60
C SER A 91 0.44 -16.05 1.87
N LEU A 92 1.30 -16.02 0.85
CA LEU A 92 2.54 -15.24 0.85
C LEU A 92 2.42 -14.11 -0.19
N ASP A 93 2.35 -12.86 0.28
CA ASP A 93 2.36 -11.68 -0.58
C ASP A 93 3.80 -11.23 -0.86
N ILE A 94 4.18 -11.15 -2.14
CA ILE A 94 5.53 -10.78 -2.57
C ILE A 94 5.46 -9.50 -3.42
N VAL A 95 6.13 -8.44 -2.96
CA VAL A 95 6.33 -7.21 -3.74
C VAL A 95 7.71 -7.27 -4.38
N CYS A 96 7.76 -7.23 -5.72
CA CYS A 96 9.02 -7.34 -6.47
C CYS A 96 8.94 -6.59 -7.81
N ASP A 97 10.08 -6.52 -8.51
CA ASP A 97 10.15 -6.00 -9.87
C ASP A 97 9.39 -6.90 -10.87
N GLU A 98 8.89 -6.33 -11.97
CA GLU A 98 8.12 -7.04 -13.00
C GLU A 98 8.86 -8.25 -13.57
N ALA A 99 10.18 -8.16 -13.75
CA ALA A 99 10.96 -9.29 -14.25
C ALA A 99 11.00 -10.45 -13.25
N ILE A 100 10.91 -10.18 -11.94
CA ILE A 100 10.84 -11.21 -10.89
C ILE A 100 9.42 -11.75 -10.83
N PHE A 101 8.41 -10.90 -10.93
CA PHE A 101 6.99 -11.30 -10.98
C PHE A 101 6.74 -12.35 -12.05
N TYR A 102 7.23 -12.16 -13.28
CA TYR A 102 7.07 -13.18 -14.33
C TYR A 102 7.74 -14.51 -13.99
N ARG A 103 8.90 -14.50 -13.30
CA ARG A 103 9.55 -15.74 -12.85
C ARG A 103 8.76 -16.44 -11.73
N LEU A 104 8.04 -15.67 -10.91
CA LEU A 104 7.11 -16.18 -9.90
C LEU A 104 5.84 -16.77 -10.54
N THR A 105 5.38 -16.29 -11.69
CA THR A 105 4.20 -16.88 -12.35
C THR A 105 4.43 -18.32 -12.83
N ASP A 106 5.69 -18.70 -13.05
CA ASP A 106 6.14 -20.05 -13.35
C ASP A 106 6.38 -20.89 -12.08
N TYR A 107 6.18 -20.31 -10.88
CA TYR A 107 6.28 -21.01 -9.61
C TYR A 107 4.93 -21.66 -9.28
N SER A 108 4.85 -22.97 -9.44
CA SER A 108 3.74 -23.78 -8.91
C SER A 108 4.27 -24.72 -7.85
N ASN A 109 3.77 -24.59 -6.61
CA ASN A 109 3.95 -25.63 -5.59
C ASN A 109 3.09 -26.84 -6.01
N ASN A 110 3.75 -27.94 -6.38
CA ASN A 110 3.10 -29.25 -6.51
C ASN A 110 2.83 -29.84 -5.12
#